data_AF-A0A1C4W5S9-F1
#
_entry.id   AF-A0A1C4W5S9-F1
#
_cell.length_a   1.000
_cell.length_b   1.000
_cell.length_c   1.000
_cell.angle_alpha   90.00
_cell.angle_beta   90.00
_cell.angle_gamma   90.00
#
_symmetry.space_group_name_H-M   'P 1'
#
loop_
_entity.id
_entity.type
_entity.pdbx_description
1 polymer ?
#
loop_
_entity_poly.entity_id
_entity_poly.type
_entity_poly.pdbx_seq_one_letter_code
_entity_poly.pdbx_strand_id
1 'polypeptide(L)' 'MLPGARGLGVGSALLAAAERWASDRGITYLSAGIYHRNVDAVRFYSRHGYTDAGLSLGKGVD' A
#
# COMPACT_ATOMS: atom_id res chain seq x y z
N MET A 1 5.94 8.29 -3.34
CA MET A 1 7.23 7.94 -3.99
C MET A 1 7.94 9.25 -4.34
N LEU A 2 9.25 9.32 -4.15
CA LEU A 2 10.06 10.42 -4.66
C LEU A 2 10.03 10.42 -6.21
N PRO A 3 9.93 11.58 -6.89
CA PRO A 3 10.02 11.66 -8.34
C PRO A 3 11.38 11.06 -8.79
N GLY A 4 11.36 10.06 -9.68
CA GLY A 4 12.57 9.40 -10.19
C GLY A 4 12.90 8.02 -9.62
N ALA A 5 12.29 7.59 -8.52
CA ALA A 5 12.51 6.25 -7.94
C ALA A 5 11.56 5.17 -8.51
N ARG A 6 10.85 5.46 -9.61
CA ARG A 6 9.82 4.58 -10.17
C ARG A 6 10.49 3.44 -10.95
N GLY A 7 10.14 2.20 -10.63
CA GLY A 7 10.67 1.01 -11.33
C GLY A 7 12.00 0.45 -10.79
N LEU A 8 12.58 1.04 -9.74
CA LEU A 8 13.84 0.57 -9.12
C LEU A 8 13.63 -0.43 -7.96
N GLY A 9 12.43 -0.95 -7.77
CA GLY A 9 12.12 -1.90 -6.69
C GLY A 9 12.10 -1.33 -5.27
N VAL A 10 12.41 -0.04 -5.07
CA VAL A 10 12.42 0.62 -3.75
C VAL A 10 11.09 0.46 -3.02
N GLY A 11 9.96 0.60 -3.72
CA GLY A 11 8.64 0.40 -3.13
C GLY A 11 8.44 -1.03 -2.60
N SER A 12 8.84 -2.03 -3.38
CA SER A 12 8.77 -3.44 -2.98
C SER A 12 9.68 -3.75 -1.79
N ALA A 13 10.89 -3.19 -1.78
CA ALA A 13 11.82 -3.36 -0.65
C ALA A 13 11.27 -2.77 0.66
N LEU A 14 10.66 -1.58 0.59
CA LEU A 14 10.02 -0.96 1.75
C LEU A 14 8.82 -1.78 2.24
N LEU A 15 8.01 -2.30 1.32
CA LEU A 15 6.84 -3.10 1.67
C LEU A 15 7.23 -4.41 2.34
N ALA A 16 8.22 -5.13 1.79
CA ALA A 16 8.76 -6.35 2.39
C ALA A 16 9.37 -6.10 3.78
N ALA A 17 10.05 -4.96 3.97
CA ALA A 17 10.58 -4.57 5.27
C ALA A 17 9.45 -4.29 6.28
N ALA A 18 8.36 -3.65 5.85
CA ALA A 18 7.20 -3.40 6.70
C ALA A 18 6.47 -4.69 7.09
N GLU A 19 6.27 -5.61 6.14
CA GLU A 19 5.67 -6.93 6.39
C GLU A 19 6.48 -7.73 7.41
N ARG A 20 7.80 -7.79 7.24
CA ARG A 20 8.69 -8.47 8.20
C ARG A 20 8.63 -7.83 9.58
N TRP A 21 8.67 -6.50 9.65
CA TRP A 21 8.59 -5.79 10.92
C TRP A 21 7.28 -6.09 11.67
N ALA A 22 6.18 -6.21 10.92
CA ALA A 22 4.85 -6.53 11.44
C ALA A 22 4.78 -7.98 11.92
N SER A 23 5.25 -8.94 11.12
CA SER A 23 5.24 -10.37 11.48
C SER A 23 6.09 -10.64 12.73
N ASP A 24 7.25 -10.00 12.85
CA ASP A 24 8.14 -10.12 14.01
C ASP A 24 7.47 -9.63 15.32
N ARG A 25 6.37 -8.88 15.21
CA ARG A 25 5.58 -8.35 16.34
C ARG A 25 4.22 -9.02 16.51
N GLY A 26 3.94 -10.06 15.73
CA GLY A 26 2.63 -10.73 15.75
C GLY A 26 1.50 -9.87 15.17
N ILE A 27 1.82 -8.81 14.41
CA ILE A 27 0.82 -8.03 13.68
C ILE A 27 0.42 -8.84 12.45
N THR A 28 -0.87 -9.15 12.34
CA THR A 28 -1.41 -10.04 11.30
C THR A 28 -2.06 -9.29 10.15
N TYR A 29 -2.11 -7.96 10.21
CA TYR A 29 -2.83 -7.15 9.25
C TYR A 29 -2.14 -5.82 8.95
N LEU A 30 -2.00 -5.50 7.66
CA LEU A 30 -1.53 -4.22 7.15
C LEU A 30 -2.55 -3.70 6.13
N SER A 31 -2.88 -2.41 6.22
CA SER A 31 -3.76 -1.75 5.25
C SER A 31 -3.08 -0.53 4.63
N ALA A 32 -3.42 -0.26 3.38
CA ALA A 32 -2.97 0.93 2.66
C ALA A 32 -4.20 1.68 2.15
N GLY A 33 -4.37 2.93 2.59
CA GLY A 33 -5.41 3.81 2.07
C GLY A 33 -5.04 4.26 0.65
N ILE A 34 -5.67 3.68 -0.36
CA ILE A 34 -5.40 3.97 -1.77
C ILE A 34 -6.65 4.59 -2.39
N TYR A 35 -6.51 5.77 -2.97
CA TYR A 35 -7.56 6.30 -3.84
C TYR A 35 -7.68 5.40 -5.07
N HIS A 36 -8.87 4.85 -5.33
CA HIS A 36 -9.13 3.93 -6.45
C HIS A 36 -8.67 4.45 -7.82
N ARG A 37 -8.61 5.78 -8.01
CA ARG A 37 -8.14 6.42 -9.25
C ARG A 37 -6.62 6.29 -9.46
N ASN A 38 -5.87 5.96 -8.42
CA ASN A 38 -4.43 5.72 -8.50
C ASN A 38 -4.16 4.27 -8.95
N VAL A 39 -4.43 4.00 -10.23
CA VAL A 39 -4.33 2.66 -10.84
C VAL A 39 -2.95 2.04 -10.66
N ASP A 40 -1.89 2.85 -10.70
CA ASP A 40 -0.52 2.37 -10.49
C ASP A 40 -0.30 1.88 -9.06
N ALA A 41 -0.81 2.60 -8.05
CA ALA A 41 -0.75 2.17 -6.66
C ALA A 41 -1.58 0.90 -6.44
N VAL A 42 -2.80 0.84 -6.98
CA VAL A 42 -3.64 -0.37 -6.90
C VAL A 42 -2.89 -1.56 -7.47
N ARG A 43 -2.36 -1.45 -8.70
CA ARG A 43 -1.59 -2.53 -9.33
C ARG A 43 -0.35 -2.92 -8.52
N PHE A 44 0.35 -1.95 -7.95
CA PHE A 44 1.53 -2.19 -7.13
C PHE A 44 1.17 -3.01 -5.88
N TYR A 45 0.18 -2.59 -5.09
CA TYR A 45 -0.21 -3.28 -3.86
C TYR A 45 -0.85 -4.65 -4.15
N SER A 46 -1.69 -4.77 -5.18
CA SER A 46 -2.27 -6.07 -5.57
C SER A 46 -1.20 -7.11 -5.94
N ARG A 47 -0.08 -6.70 -6.58
CA ARG A 47 1.06 -7.60 -6.85
C ARG A 47 1.77 -8.10 -5.59
N HIS A 48 1.58 -7.42 -4.46
CA HIS A 48 2.11 -7.81 -3.15
C HIS A 48 1.04 -8.43 -2.24
N GLY A 49 -0.07 -8.93 -2.82
CA GLY A 49 -1.07 -9.69 -2.07
C GLY A 49 -2.11 -8.87 -1.32
N TYR A 50 -2.09 -7.54 -1.46
CA TYR A 50 -3.16 -6.70 -0.89
C TYR A 50 -4.47 -6.90 -1.65
N THR A 51 -5.56 -7.04 -0.90
CA THR A 51 -6.93 -7.16 -1.40
C THR A 51 -7.79 -6.02 -0.87
N ASP A 52 -9.06 -5.97 -1.30
CA ASP A 52 -10.02 -4.99 -0.82
C ASP A 52 -10.15 -5.06 0.71
N ALA A 53 -9.82 -3.95 1.38
CA ALA A 53 -9.83 -3.80 2.84
C ALA A 53 -11.15 -3.21 3.39
N GLY A 54 -12.11 -2.90 2.51
CA GLY A 54 -13.36 -2.21 2.84
C GLY A 54 -13.48 -0.82 2.19
N LEU A 55 -14.64 -0.20 2.37
CA LEU A 55 -14.96 1.10 1.77
C LEU A 55 -14.63 2.24 2.73
N SER A 56 -13.78 3.17 2.29
CA SER A 56 -13.58 4.45 2.97
C SER A 56 -14.48 5.51 2.34
N LEU A 57 -15.34 6.13 3.16
CA LEU A 57 -16.26 7.18 2.75
C LEU A 57 -15.68 8.55 3.12
N GLY A 58 -15.80 9.52 2.21
CA GLY A 58 -15.44 10.91 2.44
C GLY A 58 -16.57 11.83 2.02
N LYS A 59 -16.75 12.93 2.76
CA LYS A 59 -17.64 14.03 2.39
C LYS A 59 -16.81 15.31 2.36
N GLY A 60 -16.83 16.01 1.24
CA GLY A 60 -16.34 17.38 1.17
C GLY A 60 -17.23 18.26 2.05
N VAL A 61 -16.60 19.05 2.91
CA VAL A 61 -17.28 20.12 3.65
C VAL A 61 -16.65 21.40 3.14
N ASP A 62 -17.49 22.30 2.64
CA ASP A 62 -17.06 23.64 2.23
C ASP A 62 -16.53 24.44 3.43
#